data_AF-A0A1V6N426-F1
#
_entry.id   AF-A0A1V6N426-F1
#
_cell.length_a   1.000
_cell.length_b   1.000
_cell.length_c   1.000
_cell.angle_alpha   90.00
_cell.angle_beta   90.00
_cell.angle_gamma   90.00
#
_symmetry.space_group_name_H-M   'P 1'
#
loop_
_entity.id
_entity.type
_entity.pdbx_description
1 polymer ?
#
loop_
_entity_poly.entity_id
_entity_poly.type
_entity_poly.pdbx_seq_one_letter_code
_entity_poly.pdbx_strand_id
1 'polypeptide(L)'
;MRYENVNNVEELNFRVNNYISSGYKLEIRDNNYAKLVKDDFDWAIFIILFLLLIIGALIYWAVKSGNKDEVIIQVGNEYNSGNMEYNPSKNESFKQQTESKPQNNVRYDLKCLSCGYVNEEGSKFCFSCGTELSVIANSNDLVQEFDSENYKKCSNCGNLVLKDDKFCTSCGVSLIE
;
A
#
# COMPACT_ATOMS: atom_id res chain seq x y z
N MET A 1 -19.48 -44.15 16.62
CA MET A 1 -20.95 -44.24 16.48
C MET A 1 -21.55 -44.53 17.86
N ARG A 2 -22.49 -43.71 18.33
CA ARG A 2 -23.15 -43.86 19.63
C ARG A 2 -24.55 -44.41 19.42
N TYR A 3 -24.93 -45.41 20.20
CA TYR A 3 -26.29 -45.97 20.19
C TYR A 3 -27.03 -45.57 21.46
N GLU A 4 -28.29 -45.22 21.31
CA GLU A 4 -29.20 -44.94 22.43
C GLU A 4 -30.50 -45.68 22.22
N ASN A 5 -30.98 -46.33 23.28
CA ASN A 5 -32.27 -46.99 23.29
C ASN A 5 -33.31 -46.07 23.93
N VAL A 6 -34.52 -46.12 23.42
CA VAL A 6 -35.72 -45.42 23.93
C VAL A 6 -36.83 -46.44 24.13
N ASN A 7 -37.75 -46.17 25.04
CA ASN A 7 -38.75 -47.16 25.45
C ASN A 7 -40.00 -47.14 24.57
N ASN A 8 -40.27 -46.05 23.86
CA ASN A 8 -41.43 -45.87 22.99
C ASN A 8 -41.19 -44.79 21.91
N VAL A 9 -42.14 -44.67 20.99
CA VAL A 9 -42.08 -43.76 19.83
C VAL A 9 -42.16 -42.28 20.23
N GLU A 10 -42.88 -41.96 21.31
CA GLU A 10 -42.97 -40.58 21.82
C GLU A 10 -41.61 -40.09 22.33
N GLU A 11 -40.91 -40.95 23.07
CA GLU A 11 -39.55 -40.68 23.55
C GLU A 11 -38.56 -40.56 22.37
N LEU A 12 -38.70 -41.41 21.33
CA LEU A 12 -37.91 -41.30 20.10
C LEU A 12 -38.09 -39.92 19.47
N ASN A 13 -39.34 -39.47 19.30
CA ASN A 13 -39.65 -38.16 18.73
C ASN A 13 -39.04 -37.01 19.53
N PHE A 14 -39.18 -37.06 20.85
CA PHE A 14 -38.62 -36.04 21.74
C PHE A 14 -37.09 -35.95 21.61
N ARG A 15 -36.39 -37.09 21.69
CA ARG A 15 -34.92 -37.10 21.58
C ARG A 15 -34.42 -36.65 20.23
N VAL A 16 -35.07 -37.07 19.14
CA VAL A 16 -34.75 -36.64 17.78
C VAL A 16 -34.82 -35.11 17.67
N ASN A 17 -35.90 -34.50 18.16
CA ASN A 17 -36.05 -33.04 18.13
C ASN A 17 -34.98 -32.33 18.95
N ASN A 18 -34.63 -32.86 20.12
CA ASN A 18 -33.55 -32.31 20.94
C ASN A 18 -32.20 -32.36 20.21
N TYR A 19 -31.88 -33.49 19.56
CA TYR A 19 -30.67 -33.62 18.76
C TYR A 19 -30.65 -32.67 17.56
N ILE A 20 -31.77 -32.51 16.86
CA ILE A 20 -31.89 -31.54 15.76
C ILE A 20 -31.64 -30.12 16.28
N SER A 21 -32.23 -29.74 17.42
CA SER A 21 -31.98 -28.43 18.03
C SER A 21 -30.53 -28.22 18.47
N SER A 22 -29.80 -29.32 18.74
CA SER A 22 -28.37 -29.31 19.07
C SER A 22 -27.46 -29.31 17.84
N GLY A 23 -28.02 -29.18 16.63
CA GLY A 23 -27.29 -29.06 15.37
C GLY A 23 -27.02 -30.38 14.64
N TYR A 24 -27.67 -31.48 15.03
CA TYR A 24 -27.61 -32.72 14.24
C TYR A 24 -28.57 -32.66 13.05
N LYS A 25 -28.18 -33.23 11.92
CA LYS A 25 -29.01 -33.46 10.74
C LYS A 25 -29.62 -34.85 10.80
N LEU A 26 -30.90 -34.96 10.45
CA LEU A 26 -31.60 -36.24 10.35
C LEU A 26 -31.36 -36.83 8.96
N GLU A 27 -30.72 -38.00 8.89
CA GLU A 27 -30.45 -38.71 7.62
C GLU A 27 -31.51 -39.76 7.31
N ILE A 28 -31.94 -40.52 8.32
CA ILE A 28 -32.89 -41.62 8.16
C ILE A 28 -33.91 -41.58 9.29
N ARG A 29 -35.19 -41.81 8.97
CA ARG A 29 -36.26 -41.81 9.95
C ARG A 29 -37.33 -42.85 9.68
N ASP A 30 -37.67 -43.60 10.71
CA ASP A 30 -38.91 -44.38 10.79
C ASP A 30 -39.52 -44.34 12.21
N ASN A 31 -40.49 -45.23 12.46
CA ASN A 31 -41.19 -45.31 13.75
C ASN A 31 -40.37 -45.96 14.87
N ASN A 32 -39.30 -46.68 14.53
CA ASN A 32 -38.52 -47.49 15.46
C ASN A 32 -37.08 -46.97 15.67
N TYR A 33 -36.53 -46.21 14.73
CA TYR A 33 -35.20 -45.62 14.80
C TYR A 33 -35.08 -44.30 14.03
N ALA A 34 -34.02 -43.57 14.36
CA ALA A 34 -33.60 -42.37 13.65
C ALA A 34 -32.07 -42.34 13.56
N LYS A 35 -31.52 -42.07 12.38
CA LYS A 35 -30.08 -41.83 12.19
C LYS A 35 -29.83 -40.34 12.10
N LEU A 36 -29.05 -39.81 13.04
CA LEU A 36 -28.66 -38.40 13.07
C LEU A 36 -27.15 -38.26 12.95
N VAL A 37 -26.69 -37.25 12.22
CA VAL A 37 -25.27 -36.96 11.98
C VAL A 37 -25.02 -35.49 12.24
N LYS A 38 -23.90 -35.17 12.91
CA LYS A 38 -23.44 -33.80 13.11
C LYS A 38 -22.07 -33.67 12.47
N ASP A 39 -21.89 -32.60 11.70
CA ASP A 39 -20.59 -32.28 11.11
C ASP A 39 -19.70 -31.73 12.23
N ASP A 40 -18.71 -32.51 12.66
CA ASP A 40 -17.69 -32.03 13.59
C ASP A 40 -16.67 -31.21 12.79
N PHE A 41 -16.95 -29.92 12.65
CA PHE A 41 -16.00 -29.01 12.02
C PHE A 41 -14.77 -28.87 12.91
N ASP A 42 -13.62 -29.35 12.45
CA ASP A 42 -12.37 -29.19 13.17
C ASP A 42 -11.88 -27.74 13.07
N TRP A 43 -12.35 -26.91 14.00
CA TRP A 43 -11.97 -25.51 14.13
C TRP A 43 -10.45 -25.30 14.22
N ALA A 44 -9.66 -26.33 14.55
CA ALA A 44 -8.20 -26.25 14.55
C ALA A 44 -7.63 -25.88 13.18
N ILE A 45 -8.31 -26.23 12.08
CA ILE A 45 -7.85 -25.86 10.73
C ILE A 45 -7.83 -24.34 10.54
N PHE A 46 -8.82 -23.61 11.07
CA PHE A 46 -8.86 -22.16 11.00
C PHE A 46 -7.78 -21.53 11.88
N ILE A 47 -7.48 -22.12 13.03
CA ILE A 47 -6.37 -21.66 13.90
C ILE A 47 -5.05 -21.77 13.15
N ILE A 48 -4.78 -22.91 12.52
CA ILE A 48 -3.54 -23.14 11.76
C ILE A 48 -3.42 -22.13 10.61
N LEU A 49 -4.50 -21.92 9.84
CA LEU A 49 -4.51 -20.94 8.75
C LEU A 49 -4.26 -19.51 9.26
N PHE A 50 -4.86 -19.14 10.39
CA PHE A 50 -4.66 -17.82 11.01
C PHE A 50 -3.21 -17.63 11.50
N LEU A 51 -2.61 -18.65 12.10
CA LEU A 51 -1.20 -18.62 12.50
C LEU A 51 -0.27 -18.44 11.30
N LEU A 52 -0.51 -19.15 10.19
CA LEU A 52 0.26 -18.97 8.95
C LEU A 52 0.14 -17.57 8.38
N LEU A 53 -1.06 -16.97 8.44
CA LEU A 53 -1.29 -15.58 8.02
C LEU A 53 -0.51 -14.60 8.90
N ILE A 54 -0.57 -14.75 10.23
CA ILE A 54 0.20 -13.92 11.16
C ILE A 54 1.71 -14.04 10.88
N ILE A 55 2.22 -15.26 10.74
CA ILE A 55 3.64 -15.49 10.43
C ILE A 55 4.03 -14.80 9.12
N GLY A 56 3.20 -14.92 8.08
CA GLY A 56 3.42 -14.24 6.80
C GLY A 56 3.43 -12.70 6.93
N ALA A 57 2.50 -12.14 7.72
CA ALA A 57 2.46 -10.71 7.99
C ALA A 57 3.69 -10.22 8.77
N LEU A 58 4.17 -10.99 9.74
CA LEU A 58 5.40 -10.70 10.49
C LEU A 58 6.62 -10.73 9.58
N ILE A 59 6.74 -11.73 8.71
CA ILE A 59 7.82 -11.82 7.73
C ILE A 59 7.77 -10.62 6.77
N TYR A 60 6.59 -10.31 6.22
CA TYR A 60 6.42 -9.14 5.36
C TYR A 60 6.80 -7.84 6.05
N TRP A 61 6.36 -7.64 7.30
CA TRP A 61 6.71 -6.47 8.09
C TRP A 61 8.21 -6.40 8.36
N ALA A 62 8.85 -7.53 8.72
CA ALA A 62 10.29 -7.61 8.93
C ALA A 62 11.08 -7.26 7.66
N VAL A 63 10.67 -7.79 6.49
CA VAL A 63 11.29 -7.49 5.20
C VAL A 63 11.08 -6.01 4.82
N LYS A 64 9.86 -5.50 4.99
CA LYS A 64 9.52 -4.10 4.71
C LYS A 64 10.20 -3.12 5.68
N SER A 65 10.51 -3.56 6.89
CA SER A 65 11.27 -2.78 7.87
C SER A 65 12.77 -2.74 7.58
N GLY A 66 13.23 -3.38 6.49
CA GLY A 66 14.60 -3.28 6.01
C GLY A 66 15.03 -1.84 5.67
N ASN A 67 16.30 -1.55 5.95
CA ASN A 67 16.98 -0.24 5.95
C ASN A 67 16.50 0.77 4.91
N LYS A 68 16.24 1.99 5.38
CA LYS A 68 16.06 3.16 4.53
C LYS A 68 17.44 3.64 4.10
N ASP A 69 17.75 3.59 2.81
CA ASP A 69 18.96 4.19 2.26
C ASP A 69 18.79 5.71 2.25
N GLU A 70 19.29 6.39 3.28
CA GLU A 70 19.33 7.85 3.33
C GLU A 70 20.65 8.37 2.76
N VAL A 71 20.56 9.24 1.76
CA VAL A 71 21.71 9.89 1.14
C VAL A 71 21.55 11.39 1.31
N ILE A 72 22.47 12.00 2.06
CA ILE A 72 22.52 13.46 2.26
C ILE A 72 23.62 14.00 1.34
N ILE A 73 23.24 14.78 0.32
CA ILE A 73 24.17 15.47 -0.58
C ILE A 73 24.22 16.94 -0.16
N GLN A 74 25.39 17.42 0.25
CA GLN A 74 25.64 18.82 0.57
C GLN A 74 26.55 19.45 -0.49
N VAL A 75 26.28 20.70 -0.85
CA VAL A 75 27.14 21.49 -1.75
C VAL A 75 28.41 21.83 -0.97
N GLY A 76 29.57 21.45 -1.51
CA GLY A 76 30.88 21.81 -0.96
C GLY A 76 31.13 23.30 -1.18
N ASN A 77 30.91 24.10 -0.14
CA ASN A 77 31.34 25.49 -0.18
C ASN A 77 32.84 25.46 0.12
N GLU A 78 33.67 25.72 -0.89
CA GLU A 78 35.07 26.09 -0.67
C GLU A 78 35.10 27.29 0.29
N TYR A 79 35.47 27.03 1.55
CA TYR A 79 35.70 28.08 2.53
C TYR A 79 36.97 28.82 2.15
N ASN A 80 36.83 29.94 1.43
CA ASN A 80 37.88 30.93 1.34
C ASN A 80 38.14 31.48 2.75
N SER A 81 39.34 31.22 3.25
CA SER A 81 39.86 31.74 4.51
C SER A 81 40.01 33.27 4.43
N GLY A 82 38.92 33.98 4.72
CA GLY A 82 38.91 35.42 4.95
C GLY A 82 38.85 35.70 6.45
N ASN A 83 39.91 36.30 6.97
CA ASN A 83 40.13 36.62 8.37
C ASN A 83 38.93 37.35 9.01
N MET A 84 38.24 36.69 9.94
CA MET A 84 37.44 37.36 10.96
C MET A 84 38.05 37.03 12.32
N GLU A 85 38.72 38.04 12.86
CA GLU A 85 39.34 38.04 14.18
C GLU A 85 38.24 38.05 15.24
N TYR A 86 38.11 36.94 15.98
CA TYR A 86 37.14 36.75 17.05
C TYR A 86 37.71 37.28 18.37
N ASN A 87 37.06 38.30 18.96
CA ASN A 87 37.41 38.85 20.27
C ASN A 87 36.44 38.32 21.37
N PRO A 88 36.91 37.48 22.31
CA PRO A 88 36.03 36.71 23.21
C PRO A 88 35.68 37.42 24.53
N SER A 89 35.73 38.75 24.60
CA SER A 89 35.53 39.46 25.87
C SER A 89 34.22 40.26 25.89
N LYS A 90 33.09 39.60 26.13
CA LYS A 90 31.87 40.09 26.84
C LYS A 90 30.64 39.24 26.51
N ASN A 91 30.31 38.29 27.38
CA ASN A 91 28.95 37.97 27.85
C ASN A 91 28.94 36.64 28.63
N GLU A 92 29.50 36.67 29.83
CA GLU A 92 29.03 35.72 30.84
C GLU A 92 27.57 36.05 31.19
N SER A 93 26.79 34.97 31.39
CA SER A 93 25.44 34.90 31.95
C SER A 93 24.25 35.25 31.06
N PHE A 94 23.86 34.33 30.16
CA PHE A 94 22.45 34.01 29.93
C PHE A 94 22.30 32.51 29.59
N LYS A 95 21.57 31.78 30.43
CA LYS A 95 21.33 30.32 30.33
C LYS A 95 20.29 30.00 29.24
N GLN A 96 20.61 29.01 28.40
CA GLN A 96 19.75 27.96 27.79
C GLN A 96 18.46 28.43 27.07
N GLN A 97 18.46 28.58 25.73
CA GLN A 97 18.00 27.58 24.72
C GLN A 97 16.55 27.07 24.96
N THR A 98 15.57 27.25 24.08
CA THR A 98 15.58 26.85 22.66
C THR A 98 14.53 27.60 21.82
N GLU A 99 14.82 27.65 20.53
CA GLU A 99 14.28 28.53 19.49
C GLU A 99 12.89 28.16 18.95
N SER A 100 12.09 29.20 18.69
CA SER A 100 10.97 29.19 17.77
C SER A 100 11.48 29.39 16.32
N LYS A 101 11.01 28.59 15.36
CA LYS A 101 11.29 28.81 13.92
C LYS A 101 9.97 28.73 13.14
N PRO A 102 9.68 29.66 12.20
CA PRO A 102 8.38 29.77 11.55
C PRO A 102 8.20 28.65 10.51
N GLN A 103 7.04 28.00 10.54
CA GLN A 103 6.61 27.00 9.57
C GLN A 103 6.15 27.69 8.29
N ASN A 104 6.89 27.52 7.19
CA ASN A 104 6.38 27.77 5.84
C ASN A 104 6.24 26.43 5.12
N ASN A 105 5.13 25.74 5.39
CA ASN A 105 4.69 24.55 4.68
C ASN A 105 3.86 24.99 3.48
N VAL A 106 4.50 25.18 2.33
CA VAL A 106 3.76 25.27 1.07
C VAL A 106 3.64 23.85 0.53
N ARG A 107 2.45 23.27 0.69
CA ARG A 107 2.03 22.04 0.04
C ARG A 107 1.87 22.32 -1.46
N TYR A 108 2.62 21.65 -2.30
CA TYR A 108 2.47 21.73 -3.75
C TYR A 108 1.83 20.45 -4.26
N ASP A 109 0.51 20.49 -4.42
CA ASP A 109 -0.27 19.52 -5.18
C ASP A 109 0.29 19.44 -6.63
N LEU A 110 0.92 18.32 -7.00
CA LEU A 110 1.58 18.17 -8.31
C LEU A 110 0.56 17.74 -9.37
N LYS A 111 -0.05 18.73 -10.00
CA LYS A 111 -1.02 18.51 -11.08
C LYS A 111 -0.33 18.01 -12.36
N CYS A 112 -0.77 16.87 -12.87
CA CYS A 112 -0.29 16.31 -14.13
C CYS A 112 -0.66 17.22 -15.31
N LEU A 113 0.31 17.63 -16.11
CA LEU A 113 0.08 18.46 -17.30
C LEU A 113 -0.61 17.70 -18.44
N SER A 114 -0.52 16.37 -18.47
CA SER A 114 -1.13 15.54 -19.52
C SER A 114 -2.61 15.27 -19.30
N CYS A 115 -3.05 15.05 -18.05
CA CYS A 115 -4.43 14.66 -17.75
C CYS A 115 -5.12 15.52 -16.70
N GLY A 116 -4.40 16.43 -16.03
CA GLY A 116 -4.95 17.32 -15.00
C GLY A 116 -5.18 16.67 -13.64
N TYR A 117 -4.87 15.37 -13.46
CA TYR A 117 -4.99 14.69 -12.18
C TYR A 117 -3.97 15.24 -11.18
N VAL A 118 -4.40 15.47 -9.94
CA VAL A 118 -3.54 15.97 -8.86
C VAL A 118 -2.84 14.80 -8.18
N ASN A 119 -1.51 14.79 -8.23
CA ASN A 119 -0.69 13.72 -7.67
C ASN A 119 -0.06 14.17 -6.35
N GLU A 120 0.24 13.19 -5.51
CA GLU A 120 0.96 13.41 -4.26
C GLU A 120 2.40 13.88 -4.53
N GLU A 121 2.95 14.67 -3.61
CA GLU A 121 4.32 15.17 -3.68
C GLU A 121 5.33 14.01 -3.80
N GLY A 122 6.30 14.14 -4.72
CA GLY A 122 7.31 13.11 -4.98
C GLY A 122 6.87 11.97 -5.90
N SER A 123 5.63 12.02 -6.42
CA SER A 123 5.17 11.08 -7.44
C SER A 123 6.03 11.19 -8.71
N LYS A 124 6.70 10.10 -9.10
CA LYS A 124 7.49 10.05 -10.35
C LYS A 124 6.61 9.92 -11.60
N PHE A 125 5.45 9.28 -11.46
CA PHE A 125 4.49 9.08 -12.54
C PHE A 125 3.09 9.45 -12.05
N CYS A 126 2.24 9.91 -12.96
CA CYS A 126 0.86 10.23 -12.65
C CYS A 126 0.06 8.96 -12.34
N PHE A 127 -0.62 8.91 -11.20
CA PHE A 127 -1.45 7.76 -10.82
C PHE A 127 -2.66 7.53 -11.73
N SER A 128 -3.12 8.56 -12.44
CA SER A 128 -4.28 8.44 -13.32
C SER A 128 -3.93 8.02 -14.75
N CYS A 129 -2.74 8.39 -15.26
CA CYS A 129 -2.43 8.18 -16.69
C CYS A 129 -1.02 7.65 -16.96
N GLY A 130 -0.19 7.47 -15.93
CA GLY A 130 1.17 6.93 -16.05
C GLY A 130 2.20 7.88 -16.64
N THR A 131 1.83 9.11 -17.02
CA THR A 131 2.78 10.12 -17.53
C THR A 131 3.81 10.45 -16.46
N GLU A 132 5.09 10.44 -16.82
CA GLU A 132 6.17 10.89 -15.94
C GLU A 132 5.96 12.36 -15.54
N LEU A 133 6.06 12.63 -14.25
CA LEU A 133 5.90 13.97 -13.70
C LEU A 133 7.29 14.58 -13.59
N SER A 134 7.64 15.48 -14.51
CA SER A 134 8.85 16.28 -14.40
C SER A 134 8.75 17.17 -13.16
N VAL A 135 9.59 16.92 -12.16
CA VAL A 135 9.65 17.73 -10.94
C VAL A 135 10.16 19.13 -11.31
N ILE A 136 9.26 20.06 -11.56
CA ILE A 136 9.61 21.48 -11.67
C ILE A 136 9.71 22.02 -10.24
N ALA A 137 10.88 21.82 -9.61
CA ALA A 137 11.26 22.61 -8.45
C ALA A 137 11.70 23.99 -8.95
N ASN A 138 10.98 25.03 -8.53
CA ASN A 138 11.15 26.41 -8.99
C ASN A 138 12.62 26.89 -9.03
N SER A 139 13.11 27.18 -10.23
CA SER A 139 13.88 28.40 -10.49
C SER A 139 13.47 28.92 -11.86
N ASN A 140 13.26 30.24 -11.93
CA ASN A 140 12.93 30.98 -13.14
C ASN A 140 14.10 31.03 -14.14
N ASP A 141 14.63 29.88 -14.53
CA ASP A 141 15.40 29.73 -15.76
C ASP A 141 15.54 28.25 -16.08
N LEU A 142 15.57 27.94 -17.38
CA LEU A 142 15.42 26.62 -18.00
C LEU A 142 13.96 26.19 -18.18
N VAL A 143 13.30 26.92 -19.09
CA VAL A 143 12.52 26.25 -20.14
C VAL A 143 13.41 25.11 -20.65
N GLN A 144 13.15 23.86 -20.20
CA GLN A 144 13.62 22.73 -20.97
C GLN A 144 12.92 22.86 -22.31
N GLU A 145 13.71 23.14 -23.34
CA GLU A 145 13.27 22.99 -24.71
C GLU A 145 12.64 21.60 -24.83
N PHE A 146 11.32 21.59 -24.92
CA PHE A 146 10.56 20.44 -25.34
C PHE A 146 10.95 20.21 -26.79
N ASP A 147 11.98 19.39 -26.98
CA ASP A 147 12.46 19.00 -28.29
C ASP A 147 11.40 18.10 -28.93
N SER A 148 10.45 18.74 -29.62
CA SER A 148 9.36 18.10 -30.33
C SER A 148 9.86 17.16 -31.44
N GLU A 149 11.15 17.18 -31.77
CA GLU A 149 11.71 16.27 -32.78
C GLU A 149 11.83 14.83 -32.29
N ASN A 150 11.93 14.58 -30.98
CA ASN A 150 12.11 13.22 -30.44
C ASN A 150 10.81 12.53 -30.01
N TYR A 151 9.69 13.26 -30.03
CA TYR A 151 8.38 12.76 -29.58
C TYR A 151 7.36 12.73 -30.72
N LYS A 152 6.49 11.71 -30.71
CA LYS A 152 5.30 11.60 -31.57
C LYS A 152 4.05 11.44 -30.71
N LYS A 153 2.88 11.79 -31.23
CA LYS A 153 1.61 11.48 -30.55
C LYS A 153 1.18 10.07 -30.93
N CYS A 154 0.78 9.28 -29.94
CA CYS A 154 0.15 7.99 -30.15
C CYS A 154 -1.18 8.17 -30.87
N SER A 155 -1.37 7.51 -32.02
CA SER A 155 -2.61 7.60 -32.81
C SER A 155 -3.84 7.03 -32.10
N ASN A 156 -3.66 6.14 -31.12
CA ASN A 156 -4.75 5.52 -30.40
C ASN A 156 -5.24 6.35 -29.20
N CYS A 157 -4.33 6.87 -28.37
CA CYS A 157 -4.69 7.56 -27.12
C CYS A 157 -4.24 9.02 -27.04
N GLY A 158 -3.51 9.51 -28.04
CA GLY A 158 -3.02 10.90 -28.10
C GLY A 158 -1.83 11.22 -27.18
N ASN A 159 -1.38 10.26 -26.35
CA ASN A 159 -0.23 10.50 -25.46
C ASN A 159 1.07 10.71 -26.25
N LEU A 160 1.96 11.56 -25.72
CA LEU A 160 3.29 11.76 -26.28
C LEU A 160 4.17 10.55 -25.96
N VAL A 161 4.81 9.99 -26.98
CA VAL A 161 5.68 8.81 -26.91
C VAL A 161 6.97 9.11 -27.66
N LEU A 162 8.09 8.49 -27.26
CA LEU A 162 9.35 8.65 -27.98
C LEU A 162 9.22 8.01 -29.37
N LYS A 163 9.86 8.61 -30.38
CA LYS A 163 9.77 8.07 -31.76
C LYS A 163 10.27 6.62 -31.87
N ASP A 164 11.27 6.27 -31.07
CA ASP A 164 11.91 4.95 -31.03
C ASP A 164 11.15 3.90 -30.20
N ASP A 165 10.08 4.30 -29.50
CA ASP A 165 9.28 3.37 -28.71
C ASP A 165 8.51 2.40 -29.63
N LYS A 166 8.60 1.12 -29.29
CA LYS A 166 7.89 0.02 -29.97
C LYS A 166 6.42 -0.06 -29.61
N PHE A 167 6.06 0.41 -28.42
CA PHE A 167 4.70 0.37 -27.88
C PHE A 167 4.40 1.63 -27.10
N CYS A 168 3.14 2.07 -27.10
CA CYS A 168 2.71 3.20 -26.29
C CYS A 168 2.70 2.78 -24.81
N THR A 169 3.51 3.44 -23.99
CA THR A 169 3.56 3.19 -22.53
C THR A 169 2.24 3.47 -21.82
N SER A 170 1.34 4.29 -22.42
CA SER A 170 0.04 4.61 -21.83
C SER A 170 -1.10 3.64 -22.20
N CYS A 171 -1.15 3.14 -23.45
CA CYS A 171 -2.27 2.31 -23.90
C CYS A 171 -1.86 0.94 -24.45
N GLY A 172 -0.56 0.63 -24.48
CA GLY A 172 -0.02 -0.65 -24.93
C GLY A 172 -0.10 -0.90 -26.43
N VAL A 173 -0.62 0.05 -27.24
CA VAL A 173 -0.70 -0.12 -28.69
C VAL A 173 0.70 -0.20 -29.30
N SER A 174 0.90 -1.11 -30.26
CA SER A 174 2.12 -1.13 -31.06
C SER A 174 2.26 0.17 -31.85
N LEU A 175 3.47 0.73 -31.86
CA LEU A 175 3.82 1.96 -32.57
C LEU A 175 4.80 1.71 -33.74
N ILE A 176 5.12 0.44 -33.97
CA ILE A 176 5.84 -0.05 -35.13
C ILE A 176 4.82 -0.19 -36.25
N GLU A 177 5.05 0.47 -37.38
CA GLU A 177 4.32 0.27 -38.63
C GLU A 177 4.71 -1.05 -39.31
#